data_AF-A0A0E3YHE0-F1
#
_entry.id   AF-A0A0E3YHE0-F1
#
_cell.length_a   1.000
_cell.length_b   1.000
_cell.length_c   1.000
_cell.angle_alpha   90.00
_cell.angle_beta   90.00
_cell.angle_gamma   90.00
#
_symmetry.space_group_name_H-M   'P 1'
#
loop_
_entity.id
_entity.type
_entity.pdbx_description
1 polymer ?
#
loop_
_entity_poly.entity_id
_entity_poly.type
_entity_poly.pdbx_seq_one_letter_code
_entity_poly.pdbx_strand_id
1 'polypeptide(L)'
;MSAQLHTILAVMEAIAVLSCAVSGFAEARKQHLDPVGAFVLAFATAFGGGTLRDVLLDHRPFYWVQHQWYSVIILVLSLSTGVVLKLVSRVATERVLLITDAIGLGFFSASGTSLALQTDMSAFMSVMMGVITGVGGGVIRDILCNEVPLVLRDTRPYAVCAFIGGWIYIALTYADLDPVYTLSISAFSVIFVRLITVAFDVRLKS
;
A
#
# COMPACT_ATOMS: atom_id res chain seq x y z
N MET A 1 -7.29 -22.34 -1.90
CA MET A 1 -6.28 -21.69 -1.03
C MET A 1 -6.31 -22.33 0.35
N SER A 2 -5.17 -22.48 1.02
CA SER A 2 -5.11 -22.96 2.40
C SER A 2 -5.66 -21.88 3.36
N ALA A 3 -6.27 -22.28 4.48
CA ALA A 3 -6.82 -21.34 5.47
C ALA A 3 -5.76 -20.36 6.02
N GLN A 4 -4.50 -20.81 6.08
CA GLN A 4 -3.38 -20.00 6.54
C GLN A 4 -3.04 -18.87 5.56
N LEU A 5 -3.08 -19.12 4.25
CA LEU A 5 -2.82 -18.10 3.24
C LEU A 5 -3.88 -16.98 3.27
N HIS A 6 -5.16 -17.34 3.43
CA HIS A 6 -6.22 -16.34 3.61
C HIS A 6 -5.98 -15.47 4.84
N THR A 7 -5.57 -16.08 5.94
CA THR A 7 -5.33 -15.37 7.20
C THR A 7 -4.19 -14.37 7.06
N ILE A 8 -3.07 -14.77 6.47
CA ILE A 8 -1.91 -13.88 6.30
C ILE A 8 -2.20 -12.74 5.30
N LEU A 9 -2.92 -13.01 4.21
CA LEU A 9 -3.35 -11.97 3.27
C LEU A 9 -4.22 -10.93 3.97
N ALA A 10 -5.23 -11.36 4.73
CA ALA A 10 -6.10 -10.46 5.48
C ALA A 10 -5.32 -9.61 6.49
N VAL A 11 -4.35 -10.20 7.20
CA VAL A 11 -3.49 -9.47 8.15
C VAL A 11 -2.60 -8.46 7.43
N MET A 12 -2.01 -8.82 6.29
CA MET A 12 -1.18 -7.91 5.50
C MET A 12 -1.99 -6.76 4.92
N GLU A 13 -3.16 -7.03 4.35
CA GLU A 13 -4.06 -5.99 3.83
C GLU A 13 -4.54 -5.07 4.95
N ALA A 14 -4.88 -5.61 6.13
CA ALA A 14 -5.22 -4.82 7.31
C ALA A 14 -4.10 -3.82 7.66
N ILE A 15 -2.86 -4.31 7.77
CA ILE A 15 -1.72 -3.47 8.15
C ILE A 15 -1.42 -2.45 7.04
N ALA A 16 -1.53 -2.84 5.76
CA ALA A 16 -1.32 -1.94 4.63
C ALA A 16 -2.36 -0.81 4.62
N VAL A 17 -3.65 -1.13 4.77
CA VAL A 17 -4.75 -0.17 4.87
C VAL A 17 -4.51 0.82 6.02
N LEU A 18 -4.16 0.33 7.21
CA LEU A 18 -3.88 1.19 8.36
C LEU A 18 -2.66 2.09 8.13
N SER A 19 -1.59 1.54 7.55
CA SER A 19 -0.37 2.30 7.25
C SER A 19 -0.63 3.42 6.22
N CYS A 20 -1.38 3.11 5.16
CA CYS A 20 -1.78 4.08 4.15
C CYS A 20 -2.77 5.12 4.70
N ALA A 21 -3.69 4.74 5.59
CA ALA A 21 -4.59 5.68 6.26
C ALA A 21 -3.81 6.70 7.11
N VAL A 22 -2.80 6.26 7.88
CA VAL A 22 -1.91 7.16 8.64
C VAL A 22 -1.22 8.16 7.70
N SER A 23 -0.72 7.69 6.56
CA SER A 23 -0.11 8.55 5.55
C SER A 23 -1.10 9.59 5.00
N GLY A 24 -2.32 9.18 4.65
CA GLY A 24 -3.36 10.08 4.16
C GLY A 24 -3.80 11.12 5.21
N PHE A 25 -3.92 10.73 6.48
CA PHE A 25 -4.22 11.69 7.55
C PHE A 25 -3.11 12.71 7.78
N ALA A 26 -1.85 12.28 7.70
CA ALA A 26 -0.73 13.19 7.83
C ALA A 26 -0.71 14.21 6.68
N GLU A 27 -0.95 13.77 5.45
CA GLU A 27 -1.00 14.65 4.30
C GLU A 27 -2.20 15.60 4.34
N ALA A 28 -3.37 15.11 4.77
CA ALA A 28 -4.56 15.96 4.98
C ALA A 28 -4.28 17.10 5.95
N ARG A 29 -3.47 16.85 6.98
CA ARG A 29 -3.07 17.86 7.97
C ARG A 29 -2.09 18.87 7.43
N LYS A 30 -1.15 18.46 6.57
CA LYS A 30 -0.25 19.39 5.88
C LYS A 30 -1.01 20.32 4.94
N GLN A 31 -2.04 19.80 4.27
CA GLN A 31 -2.91 20.55 3.37
C GLN A 31 -4.04 21.31 4.10
N HIS A 32 -4.03 21.33 5.44
CA HIS A 32 -5.03 22.02 6.25
C HIS A 32 -6.50 21.66 5.93
N LEU A 33 -6.75 20.41 5.53
CA LEU A 33 -8.09 19.94 5.18
C LEU A 33 -8.99 19.85 6.42
N ASP A 34 -10.30 20.02 6.20
CA ASP A 34 -11.34 19.81 7.20
C ASP A 34 -11.55 18.30 7.46
N PRO A 35 -12.38 17.90 8.45
CA PRO A 35 -12.62 16.48 8.76
C PRO A 35 -13.11 15.66 7.55
N VAL A 36 -13.91 16.27 6.67
CA VAL A 36 -14.41 15.61 5.47
C VAL A 36 -13.28 15.37 4.47
N GLY A 37 -12.47 16.38 4.20
CA GLY A 37 -11.28 16.25 3.34
C GLY A 37 -10.26 15.25 3.91
N ALA A 38 -10.06 15.24 5.24
CA ALA A 38 -9.21 14.27 5.90
C ALA A 38 -9.72 12.83 5.75
N PHE A 39 -11.03 12.61 5.88
CA PHE A 39 -11.66 11.32 5.60
C PHE A 39 -11.42 10.89 4.16
N VAL A 40 -11.77 11.74 3.19
CA VAL A 40 -11.67 11.44 1.76
C VAL A 40 -10.24 11.09 1.38
N LEU A 41 -9.25 11.89 1.83
CA LEU A 41 -7.86 11.65 1.50
C LEU A 41 -7.32 10.37 2.15
N ALA A 42 -7.61 10.14 3.44
CA ALA A 42 -7.19 8.92 4.13
C ALA A 42 -7.83 7.66 3.53
N PHE A 43 -9.12 7.70 3.23
CA PHE A 43 -9.84 6.62 2.58
C PHE A 43 -9.28 6.32 1.18
N ALA A 44 -9.08 7.36 0.36
CA ALA A 44 -8.53 7.22 -0.99
C ALA A 44 -7.09 6.67 -0.96
N THR A 45 -6.28 7.10 0.02
CA THR A 45 -4.92 6.57 0.20
C THR A 45 -4.95 5.10 0.62
N ALA A 46 -5.83 4.74 1.57
CA ALA A 46 -5.89 3.41 2.16
C ALA A 46 -6.46 2.35 1.22
N PHE A 47 -7.49 2.69 0.44
CA PHE A 47 -8.19 1.75 -0.42
C PHE A 47 -7.98 1.98 -1.91
N GLY A 48 -7.36 3.08 -2.33
CA GLY A 48 -7.23 3.44 -3.75
C GLY A 48 -6.49 2.37 -4.56
N GLY A 49 -5.33 1.90 -4.06
CA GLY A 49 -4.55 0.85 -4.71
C GLY A 49 -5.31 -0.48 -4.80
N GLY A 50 -5.90 -0.93 -3.69
CA GLY A 50 -6.73 -2.14 -3.65
C GLY A 50 -7.98 -2.03 -4.51
N THR A 51 -8.61 -0.87 -4.58
CA THR A 51 -9.79 -0.64 -5.44
C THR A 51 -9.40 -0.69 -6.92
N LEU A 52 -8.27 -0.09 -7.30
CA LEU A 52 -7.75 -0.21 -8.68
C LEU A 52 -7.49 -1.67 -9.02
N ARG A 53 -6.82 -2.42 -8.15
CA ARG A 53 -6.61 -3.87 -8.32
C ARG A 53 -7.94 -4.60 -8.49
N ASP A 54 -8.86 -4.41 -7.56
CA ASP A 54 -10.13 -5.13 -7.52
C ASP A 54 -10.96 -4.83 -8.79
N VAL A 55 -10.94 -3.58 -9.30
CA VAL A 55 -11.58 -3.24 -10.58
C VAL A 55 -10.89 -3.90 -11.76
N LEU A 56 -9.55 -3.88 -11.83
CA LEU A 56 -8.79 -4.42 -12.95
C LEU A 56 -8.82 -5.96 -13.01
N LEU A 57 -8.99 -6.62 -11.87
CA LEU A 57 -9.13 -8.08 -11.76
C LEU A 57 -10.60 -8.54 -11.78
N ASP A 58 -11.55 -7.62 -11.95
CA ASP A 58 -12.99 -7.86 -11.76
C ASP A 58 -13.33 -8.60 -10.45
N HIS A 59 -12.57 -8.30 -9.40
CA HIS A 59 -12.74 -8.88 -8.08
C HIS A 59 -13.78 -8.08 -7.29
N ARG A 60 -14.96 -8.67 -7.10
CA ARG A 60 -16.07 -8.05 -6.37
C ARG A 60 -16.64 -9.00 -5.30
N PRO A 61 -17.21 -8.46 -4.21
CA PRO A 61 -17.29 -7.04 -3.86
C PRO A 61 -15.92 -6.47 -3.41
N PHE A 62 -15.75 -5.15 -3.49
CA PHE A 62 -14.48 -4.49 -3.13
C PHE A 62 -14.07 -4.75 -1.67
N TYR A 63 -12.77 -4.78 -1.39
CA TYR A 63 -12.25 -5.05 -0.04
C TYR A 63 -12.87 -4.17 1.05
N TRP A 64 -13.00 -2.86 0.80
CA TRP A 64 -13.58 -1.92 1.76
C TRP A 64 -15.10 -2.09 1.96
N VAL A 65 -15.80 -2.71 1.01
CA VAL A 65 -17.21 -3.08 1.15
C VAL A 65 -17.34 -4.33 2.02
N GLN A 66 -16.48 -5.33 1.80
CA GLN A 66 -16.43 -6.54 2.62
C GLN A 66 -16.02 -6.24 4.07
N HIS A 67 -15.06 -5.33 4.24
CA HIS A 67 -14.50 -4.95 5.54
C HIS A 67 -14.82 -3.50 5.90
N GLN A 68 -16.11 -3.14 5.83
CA GLN A 68 -16.63 -1.80 6.11
C GLN A 68 -16.13 -1.17 7.43
N TRP A 69 -15.75 -2.00 8.40
CA TRP A 69 -15.27 -1.53 9.70
C TRP A 69 -13.99 -0.69 9.58
N TYR A 70 -13.11 -0.95 8.62
CA TYR A 70 -11.94 -0.09 8.38
C TYR A 70 -12.37 1.30 7.91
N SER A 71 -13.35 1.38 7.01
CA SER A 71 -13.90 2.65 6.52
C SER A 71 -14.56 3.43 7.66
N VAL A 72 -15.28 2.74 8.54
CA VAL A 72 -15.88 3.32 9.75
C VAL A 72 -14.80 3.84 10.71
N ILE A 73 -13.70 3.10 10.91
CA ILE A 73 -12.58 3.57 11.74
C ILE A 73 -11.96 4.84 11.15
N ILE A 74 -11.69 4.86 9.84
CA ILE A 74 -11.14 6.06 9.17
C ILE A 74 -12.11 7.24 9.34
N LEU A 75 -13.42 7.02 9.21
CA LEU A 75 -14.43 8.04 9.45
C LEU A 75 -14.40 8.55 10.90
N VAL A 76 -14.41 7.66 11.89
CA VAL A 76 -14.37 8.03 13.31
C VAL A 76 -13.09 8.80 13.63
N LEU A 77 -11.93 8.35 13.12
CA LEU A 77 -10.66 9.05 13.30
C LEU A 77 -10.66 10.43 12.63
N SER A 78 -11.32 10.59 11.48
CA SER A 78 -11.45 11.89 10.81
C SER A 78 -12.35 12.87 11.57
N LEU A 79 -13.45 12.38 12.15
CA LEU A 79 -14.44 13.18 12.87
C LEU A 79 -14.03 13.50 14.30
N SER A 80 -13.20 12.65 14.90
CA SER A 80 -12.71 12.86 16.25
C SER A 80 -12.06 14.25 16.34
N THR A 81 -12.59 15.06 17.28
CA THR A 81 -12.17 16.45 17.51
C THR A 81 -10.65 16.52 17.55
N GLY A 82 -10.08 17.61 17.03
CA GLY A 82 -8.68 17.73 16.58
C GLY A 82 -7.55 17.24 17.50
N VAL A 83 -7.82 16.72 18.69
CA VAL A 83 -6.93 15.93 19.56
C VAL A 83 -6.40 14.67 18.87
N VAL A 84 -7.25 13.79 18.30
CA VAL A 84 -6.78 12.53 17.69
C VAL A 84 -6.01 12.80 16.40
N LEU A 85 -6.55 13.67 15.53
CA LEU A 85 -5.83 14.16 14.36
C LEU A 85 -4.52 14.86 14.75
N LYS A 86 -4.48 15.63 15.86
CA LYS A 86 -3.22 16.20 16.39
C LYS A 86 -2.27 15.09 16.82
N LEU A 87 -2.74 14.07 17.53
CA LEU A 87 -1.91 12.97 17.99
C LEU A 87 -1.31 12.21 16.82
N VAL A 88 -2.12 11.82 15.83
CA VAL A 88 -1.69 11.15 14.60
C VAL A 88 -0.69 12.04 13.85
N SER A 89 -0.99 13.32 13.66
CA SER A 89 -0.06 14.25 12.99
C SER A 89 1.24 14.48 13.75
N ARG A 90 1.21 14.40 15.09
CA ARG A 90 2.39 14.57 15.94
C ARG A 90 3.30 13.34 15.91
N VAL A 91 2.69 12.16 15.79
CA VAL A 91 3.41 10.88 15.67
C VAL A 91 3.90 10.65 14.22
N ALA A 92 3.18 11.18 13.22
CA ALA A 92 3.51 11.12 11.80
C ALA A 92 4.70 12.01 11.39
N THR A 93 5.83 11.81 12.09
CA THR A 93 7.13 12.34 11.67
C THR A 93 7.46 11.81 10.28
N GLU A 94 8.29 12.54 9.52
CA GLU A 94 8.76 12.13 8.19
C GLU A 94 9.27 10.68 8.16
N ARG A 95 10.03 10.26 9.20
CA ARG A 95 10.47 8.86 9.36
C ARG A 95 9.33 7.86 9.47
N VAL A 96 8.29 8.18 10.24
CA VAL A 96 7.12 7.30 10.42
C VAL A 96 6.37 7.18 9.11
N LEU A 97 6.21 8.28 8.37
CA LEU A 97 5.56 8.27 7.06
C LEU A 97 6.30 7.41 6.04
N LEU A 98 7.63 7.50 6.00
CA LEU A 98 8.47 6.65 5.15
C LEU A 98 8.34 5.16 5.50
N ILE A 99 8.28 4.84 6.79
CA ILE A 99 8.10 3.45 7.25
C ILE A 99 6.70 2.94 6.89
N THR A 100 5.65 3.70 7.18
CA THR A 100 4.27 3.31 6.85
C THR A 100 4.06 3.17 5.35
N ASP A 101 4.69 4.03 4.55
CA ASP A 101 4.67 3.95 3.09
C ASP A 101 5.39 2.70 2.58
N ALA A 102 6.57 2.37 3.13
CA ALA A 102 7.28 1.13 2.78
C ALA A 102 6.47 -0.13 3.12
N ILE A 103 5.81 -0.14 4.29
CA ILE A 103 4.93 -1.24 4.73
C ILE A 103 3.74 -1.38 3.76
N GLY A 104 3.05 -0.28 3.47
CA GLY A 104 1.94 -0.25 2.52
C GLY A 104 2.37 -0.78 1.14
N LEU A 105 3.48 -0.25 0.62
CA LEU A 105 4.04 -0.67 -0.67
C LEU A 105 4.29 -2.18 -0.71
N GLY A 106 5.00 -2.74 0.28
CA GLY A 106 5.38 -4.15 0.26
C GLY A 106 4.22 -5.11 0.41
N PHE A 107 3.30 -4.81 1.33
CA PHE A 107 2.14 -5.67 1.58
C PHE A 107 1.12 -5.60 0.42
N PHE A 108 0.86 -4.42 -0.13
CA PHE A 108 -0.01 -4.30 -1.30
C PHE A 108 0.62 -4.82 -2.58
N SER A 109 1.93 -4.68 -2.79
CA SER A 109 2.57 -5.24 -3.97
C SER A 109 2.61 -6.76 -3.97
N ALA A 110 2.90 -7.37 -2.81
CA ALA A 110 2.93 -8.81 -2.67
C ALA A 110 1.52 -9.42 -2.80
N SER A 111 0.53 -8.86 -2.09
CA SER A 111 -0.87 -9.30 -2.19
C SER A 111 -1.43 -9.08 -3.61
N GLY A 112 -1.19 -7.92 -4.23
CA GLY A 112 -1.61 -7.64 -5.60
C GLY A 112 -1.01 -8.61 -6.63
N THR A 113 0.28 -8.93 -6.50
CA THR A 113 0.93 -9.94 -7.35
C THR A 113 0.33 -11.32 -7.13
N SER A 114 0.11 -11.71 -5.87
CA SER A 114 -0.46 -13.00 -5.50
C SER A 114 -1.88 -13.18 -6.04
N LEU A 115 -2.74 -12.18 -5.90
CA LEU A 115 -4.11 -12.23 -6.41
C LEU A 115 -4.13 -12.25 -7.95
N ALA A 116 -3.31 -11.43 -8.61
CA ALA A 116 -3.25 -11.40 -10.06
C ALA A 116 -2.78 -12.73 -10.66
N LEU A 117 -1.77 -13.36 -10.06
CA LEU A 117 -1.27 -14.66 -10.53
C LEU A 117 -2.32 -15.75 -10.43
N GLN A 118 -3.24 -15.66 -9.47
CA GLN A 118 -4.37 -16.59 -9.32
C GLN A 118 -5.49 -16.38 -10.35
N THR A 119 -5.47 -15.27 -11.10
CA THR A 119 -6.42 -14.97 -12.18
C THR A 119 -5.90 -15.39 -13.57
N ASP A 120 -4.97 -16.35 -13.62
CA ASP A 120 -4.31 -16.85 -14.84
C ASP A 120 -3.61 -15.76 -15.68
N MET A 121 -3.30 -14.61 -15.06
CA MET A 121 -2.46 -13.59 -15.69
C MET A 121 -1.03 -14.09 -15.86
N SER A 122 -0.35 -13.62 -16.91
CA SER A 122 1.08 -13.89 -17.09
C SER A 122 1.89 -13.38 -15.89
N ALA A 123 3.05 -14.00 -15.63
CA ALA A 123 3.91 -13.61 -14.52
C ALA A 123 4.27 -12.11 -14.55
N PHE A 124 4.59 -11.59 -15.74
CA PHE A 124 4.88 -10.17 -15.92
C PHE A 124 3.67 -9.28 -15.56
N MET A 125 2.48 -9.60 -16.05
CA MET A 125 1.27 -8.82 -15.75
C MET A 125 0.87 -8.91 -14.28
N SER A 126 1.11 -10.06 -13.65
CA SER A 126 0.90 -10.22 -12.21
C SER A 126 1.80 -9.30 -11.38
N VAL A 127 3.08 -9.20 -11.76
CA VAL A 127 4.02 -8.25 -11.14
C VAL A 127 3.58 -6.80 -11.38
N MET A 128 3.16 -6.46 -12.60
CA MET A 128 2.61 -5.12 -12.89
C MET A 128 1.39 -4.79 -12.05
N MET A 129 0.47 -5.74 -11.87
CA MET A 129 -0.69 -5.58 -10.99
C MET A 129 -0.26 -5.32 -9.55
N GLY A 130 0.75 -6.06 -9.05
CA GLY A 130 1.36 -5.80 -7.76
C GLY A 130 1.90 -4.38 -7.63
N VAL A 131 2.69 -3.92 -8.60
CA VAL A 131 3.22 -2.55 -8.61
C VAL A 131 2.08 -1.53 -8.57
N ILE A 132 1.06 -1.67 -9.42
CA ILE A 132 -0.11 -0.77 -9.48
C ILE A 132 -0.84 -0.74 -8.12
N THR A 133 -1.06 -1.92 -7.52
CA THR A 133 -1.73 -2.03 -6.21
C THR A 133 -0.91 -1.31 -5.13
N GLY A 134 0.41 -1.53 -5.11
CA GLY A 134 1.31 -0.96 -4.11
C GLY A 134 1.44 0.56 -4.20
N VAL A 135 1.60 1.11 -5.41
CA VAL A 135 1.82 2.55 -5.59
C VAL A 135 0.51 3.34 -5.70
N GLY A 136 -0.59 2.69 -6.09
CA GLY A 136 -1.84 3.35 -6.48
C GLY A 136 -2.45 4.23 -5.39
N GLY A 137 -2.42 3.78 -4.13
CA GLY A 137 -2.92 4.58 -3.00
C GLY A 137 -2.14 5.89 -2.82
N GLY A 138 -0.81 5.83 -2.89
CA GLY A 138 0.05 7.01 -2.81
C GLY A 138 -0.10 7.94 -4.01
N VAL A 139 -0.27 7.39 -5.21
CA VAL A 139 -0.52 8.17 -6.43
C VAL A 139 -1.83 8.95 -6.33
N ILE A 140 -2.93 8.28 -5.92
CA ILE A 140 -4.23 8.94 -5.76
C ILE A 140 -4.14 10.03 -4.69
N ARG A 141 -3.49 9.75 -3.55
CA ARG A 141 -3.25 10.74 -2.49
C ARG A 141 -2.56 11.99 -3.04
N ASP A 142 -1.45 11.81 -3.74
CA ASP A 142 -0.64 12.93 -4.21
C ASP A 142 -1.40 13.76 -5.25
N ILE A 143 -2.15 13.12 -6.17
CA ILE A 143 -3.01 13.80 -7.14
C ILE A 143 -4.11 14.63 -6.44
N LEU A 144 -4.77 14.06 -5.43
CA LEU A 144 -5.80 14.78 -4.65
C LEU A 144 -5.23 15.98 -3.87
N CYS A 145 -3.96 15.90 -3.48
CA CYS A 145 -3.22 16.99 -2.86
C CYS A 145 -2.63 17.99 -3.86
N ASN A 146 -2.87 17.81 -5.17
CA ASN A 146 -2.28 18.62 -6.24
C ASN A 146 -0.74 18.62 -6.24
N GLU A 147 -0.14 17.49 -5.87
CA GLU A 147 1.30 17.26 -5.85
C GLU A 147 1.68 16.27 -6.96
N VAL A 148 2.89 16.40 -7.50
CA VAL A 148 3.41 15.37 -8.42
C VAL A 148 3.64 14.06 -7.64
N PRO A 149 3.05 12.93 -8.06
CA PRO A 149 3.16 11.67 -7.33
C PRO A 149 4.60 11.27 -7.02
N LEU A 150 4.83 10.77 -5.81
CA LEU A 150 6.16 10.32 -5.35
C LEU A 150 6.81 9.37 -6.35
N VAL A 151 6.04 8.46 -6.93
CA VAL A 151 6.53 7.49 -7.93
C VAL A 151 7.10 8.14 -9.19
N LEU A 152 6.70 9.37 -9.53
CA LEU A 152 7.14 10.09 -10.73
C LEU A 152 8.28 11.08 -10.44
N ARG A 153 8.32 11.66 -9.24
CA ARG A 153 9.29 12.70 -8.87
C ARG A 153 10.45 12.21 -8.01
N ASP A 154 10.27 11.11 -7.28
CA ASP A 154 11.32 10.60 -6.40
C ASP A 154 12.36 9.87 -7.25
N THR A 155 13.61 10.33 -7.17
CA THR A 155 14.75 9.65 -7.81
C THR A 155 15.06 8.33 -7.11
N ARG A 156 14.53 8.10 -5.91
CA ARG A 156 14.69 6.82 -5.21
C ARG A 156 13.79 5.75 -5.85
N PRO A 157 14.26 4.50 -5.96
CA PRO A 157 13.63 3.44 -6.75
C PRO A 157 12.31 2.88 -6.13
N TYR A 158 11.27 3.70 -5.97
CA TYR A 158 10.01 3.34 -5.30
C TYR A 158 9.26 2.18 -6.00
N ALA A 159 8.82 2.39 -7.25
CA ALA A 159 8.15 1.35 -8.03
C ALA A 159 9.06 0.16 -8.36
N VAL A 160 10.37 0.41 -8.47
CA VAL A 160 11.37 -0.63 -8.73
C VAL A 160 11.48 -1.60 -7.55
N CYS A 161 11.38 -1.12 -6.30
CA CYS A 161 11.33 -2.00 -5.12
C CYS A 161 10.16 -2.98 -5.21
N ALA A 162 8.95 -2.47 -5.54
CA ALA A 162 7.76 -3.30 -5.71
C ALA A 162 7.91 -4.28 -6.89
N PHE A 163 8.50 -3.84 -8.01
CA PHE A 163 8.75 -4.68 -9.18
C PHE A 163 9.69 -5.85 -8.86
N ILE A 164 10.80 -5.59 -8.17
CA ILE A 164 11.75 -6.62 -7.74
C ILE A 164 11.06 -7.60 -6.77
N GLY A 165 10.30 -7.10 -5.79
CA GLY A 165 9.58 -7.95 -4.86
C GLY A 165 8.51 -8.82 -5.51
N GLY A 166 7.83 -8.31 -6.54
CA GLY A 166 6.92 -9.10 -7.36
C GLY A 166 7.65 -10.24 -8.08
N TRP A 167 8.83 -9.98 -8.66
CA TRP A 167 9.64 -11.05 -9.26
C TRP A 167 10.14 -12.07 -8.24
N ILE A 168 10.46 -11.64 -7.02
CA ILE A 168 10.77 -12.57 -5.91
C ILE A 168 9.55 -13.47 -5.64
N TYR A 169 8.33 -12.91 -5.57
CA TYR A 169 7.10 -13.71 -5.41
C TYR A 169 6.96 -14.75 -6.52
N ILE A 170 7.12 -14.33 -7.78
CA ILE A 170 7.05 -15.20 -8.94
C ILE A 170 8.09 -16.33 -8.86
N ALA A 171 9.35 -15.99 -8.60
CA ALA A 171 10.43 -16.98 -8.53
C ALA A 171 10.21 -18.02 -7.44
N LEU A 172 9.76 -17.59 -6.25
CA LEU A 172 9.46 -18.49 -5.13
C LEU A 172 8.22 -19.36 -5.41
N THR A 173 7.22 -18.82 -6.13
CA THR A 173 6.05 -19.59 -6.55
C THR A 173 6.45 -20.69 -7.54
N TYR A 174 7.29 -20.39 -8.53
CA TYR A 174 7.79 -21.40 -9.48
C TYR A 174 8.77 -22.40 -8.85
N ALA A 175 9.35 -22.08 -7.70
CA ALA A 175 10.17 -22.99 -6.91
C ALA A 175 9.33 -23.91 -5.99
N ASP A 176 8.00 -23.90 -6.12
CA ASP A 176 7.05 -24.66 -5.29
C ASP A 176 7.22 -24.42 -3.77
N LEU A 177 7.65 -23.22 -3.39
CA LEU A 177 7.71 -22.84 -1.98
C LEU A 177 6.30 -22.57 -1.44
N ASP A 178 6.07 -22.94 -0.16
CA ASP A 178 4.76 -22.75 0.48
C ASP A 178 4.24 -21.30 0.32
N PRO A 179 2.96 -21.11 -0.06
CA PRO A 179 2.41 -19.79 -0.35
C PRO A 179 2.55 -18.77 0.80
N VAL A 180 2.51 -19.22 2.06
CA VAL A 180 2.66 -18.33 3.23
C VAL A 180 4.07 -17.76 3.28
N TYR A 181 5.08 -18.59 3.05
CA TYR A 181 6.48 -18.14 2.99
C TYR A 181 6.74 -17.29 1.76
N THR A 182 6.22 -17.70 0.60
CA THR A 182 6.36 -16.95 -0.66
C THR A 182 5.82 -15.52 -0.55
N LEU A 183 4.60 -15.37 -0.02
CA LEU A 183 3.99 -14.05 0.21
C LEU A 183 4.80 -13.24 1.23
N SER A 184 5.17 -13.85 2.36
CA SER A 184 5.93 -13.18 3.43
C SER A 184 7.27 -12.67 2.94
N ILE A 185 8.07 -13.53 2.31
CA ILE A 185 9.41 -13.19 1.82
C ILE A 185 9.32 -12.08 0.78
N SER A 186 8.39 -12.18 -0.17
CA SER A 186 8.17 -11.11 -1.15
C SER A 186 7.85 -9.77 -0.47
N ALA A 187 6.86 -9.75 0.43
CA ALA A 187 6.40 -8.51 1.05
C ALA A 187 7.50 -7.87 1.92
N PHE A 188 8.19 -8.66 2.74
CA PHE A 188 9.30 -8.16 3.56
C PHE A 188 10.52 -7.77 2.73
N SER A 189 10.77 -8.40 1.58
CA SER A 189 11.85 -7.98 0.68
C SER A 189 11.62 -6.56 0.14
N VAL A 190 10.38 -6.22 -0.24
CA VAL A 190 10.03 -4.86 -0.70
C VAL A 190 10.23 -3.85 0.42
N ILE A 191 9.71 -4.14 1.62
CA ILE A 191 9.85 -3.26 2.79
C ILE A 191 11.33 -3.01 3.08
N PHE A 192 12.11 -4.08 3.15
CA PHE A 192 13.54 -4.01 3.48
C PHE A 192 14.33 -3.22 2.45
N VAL A 193 14.17 -3.53 1.16
CA VAL A 193 14.84 -2.80 0.08
C VAL A 193 14.40 -1.34 0.06
N ARG A 194 13.10 -1.06 0.28
CA ARG A 194 12.62 0.33 0.32
C ARG A 194 13.26 1.10 1.47
N LEU A 195 13.29 0.55 2.68
CA LEU A 195 13.92 1.19 3.84
C LEU A 195 15.43 1.40 3.63
N ILE A 196 16.14 0.46 3.00
CA ILE A 196 17.55 0.62 2.62
C ILE A 196 17.71 1.77 1.63
N THR A 197 16.90 1.82 0.57
CA THR A 197 17.02 2.88 -0.46
C THR A 197 16.79 4.27 0.13
N VAL A 198 15.93 4.38 1.13
CA VAL A 198 15.69 5.62 1.87
C VAL A 198 16.83 5.93 2.84
N ALA A 199 17.34 4.94 3.57
CA ALA A 199 18.41 5.13 4.55
C ALA A 199 19.76 5.52 3.91
N PHE A 200 20.07 4.96 2.74
CA PHE A 200 21.32 5.23 2.01
C PHE A 200 21.19 6.27 0.90
N ASP A 201 20.03 6.94 0.79
CA ASP A 201 19.70 7.91 -0.27
C ASP A 201 20.07 7.39 -1.68
N VAL A 202 19.72 6.14 -1.97
CA VAL A 202 20.03 5.50 -3.27
C VAL A 202 19.13 6.12 -4.33
N ARG A 203 19.74 6.84 -5.28
CA ARG A 203 19.06 7.52 -6.38
C ARG A 203 19.32 6.83 -7.71
N LEU A 204 18.28 6.70 -8.52
CA LEU A 204 18.39 6.40 -9.93
C LEU A 204 19.01 7.61 -10.64
N LYS A 205 20.02 7.36 -11.49
CA LYS A 205 20.60 8.42 -12.32
C LYS A 205 19.56 8.85 -13.36
N SER A 206 19.22 10.14 -13.35
CA SER A 206 18.48 10.82 -14.41
C SER A 206 19.37 11.05 -15.63
#